data_AF-A0A1A7QBA4-F1
#
_entry.id   AF-A0A1A7QBA4-F1
#
_cell.length_a   1.000
_cell.length_b   1.000
_cell.length_c   1.000
_cell.angle_alpha   90.00
_cell.angle_beta   90.00
_cell.angle_gamma   90.00
#
_symmetry.space_group_name_H-M   'P 1'
#
loop_
_entity.id
_entity.type
_entity.pdbx_description
1 polymer ?
#
loop_
_entity_poly.entity_id
_entity_poly.type
_entity_poly.pdbx_seq_one_letter_code
_entity_poly.pdbx_strand_id
1 'polypeptide(L)' 'MCTLMQKDVLIEMIANAMSTIDLRTEPNDADNEDQQYLTHLRDNLYSTHQNDIDYQTVASTIIEIKDKYSHLPINQYYK' A
#
# COMPACT_ATOMS: atom_id res chain seq x y z
N MET A 1 -1.38 9.08 16.70
CA MET A 1 -2.59 8.38 17.17
C MET A 1 -3.61 8.31 16.05
N CYS A 2 -4.13 7.11 15.80
CA CYS A 2 -5.28 6.89 14.94
C CYS A 2 -6.37 6.10 15.69
N THR A 3 -7.60 6.13 15.18
CA THR A 3 -8.70 5.26 15.66
C THR A 3 -8.60 3.85 15.06
N LEU A 4 -9.36 2.90 15.60
CA LEU A 4 -9.38 1.52 15.09
C LEU A 4 -9.80 1.53 13.63
N MET A 5 -10.83 2.32 13.33
CA MET A 5 -11.32 2.49 11.98
C MET A 5 -10.28 3.10 11.04
N GLN A 6 -9.53 4.11 11.50
CA GLN A 6 -8.45 4.70 10.70
C GLN A 6 -7.33 3.69 10.43
N LYS A 7 -6.99 2.83 11.40
CA LYS A 7 -6.03 1.74 11.21
C LYS A 7 -6.52 0.75 10.13
N ASP A 8 -7.79 0.38 10.15
CA ASP A 8 -8.37 -0.51 9.13
C ASP A 8 -8.37 0.15 7.74
N VAL A 9 -8.64 1.46 7.67
CA VAL A 9 -8.53 2.23 6.42
C VAL A 9 -7.10 2.22 5.88
N LEU A 10 -6.07 2.36 6.73
CA LEU A 10 -4.67 2.26 6.26
C LEU A 10 -4.36 0.89 5.66
N ILE A 11 -4.88 -0.19 6.24
CA ILE A 11 -4.71 -1.55 5.72
C ILE A 11 -5.39 -1.71 4.35
N GLU A 12 -6.60 -1.15 4.19
CA GLU A 12 -7.31 -1.14 2.91
C GLU A 12 -6.56 -0.31 1.85
N MET A 13 -6.05 0.86 2.23
CA MET A 13 -5.23 1.70 1.36
C MET A 13 -3.97 0.96 0.87
N ILE A 14 -3.30 0.20 1.74
CA ILE A 14 -2.15 -0.63 1.34
C ILE A 14 -2.57 -1.70 0.32
N ALA A 15 -3.68 -2.39 0.55
CA ALA A 15 -4.19 -3.39 -0.40
C ALA A 15 -4.51 -2.76 -1.77
N ASN A 16 -5.11 -1.57 -1.77
CA ASN A 16 -5.39 -0.82 -2.98
C ASN A 16 -4.11 -0.37 -3.72
N ALA A 17 -3.09 0.04 -2.97
CA ALA A 17 -1.78 0.42 -3.52
C ALA A 17 -1.08 -0.79 -4.15
N MET A 18 -1.02 -1.95 -3.45
CA MET A 18 -0.46 -3.17 -4.01
C MET A 18 -1.16 -3.59 -5.30
N SER A 19 -2.51 -3.61 -5.30
CA SER A 19 -3.27 -3.92 -6.52
C SER A 19 -3.00 -2.93 -7.66
N THR A 20 -2.79 -1.65 -7.35
CA THR A 20 -2.43 -0.63 -8.35
C THR A 20 -1.08 -0.93 -8.99
N ILE A 21 -0.10 -1.36 -8.19
CA ILE A 21 1.24 -1.75 -8.63
C ILE A 21 1.15 -3.03 -9.48
N ASP A 22 0.53 -4.10 -8.97
CA ASP A 22 0.44 -5.40 -9.64
C ASP A 22 -0.17 -5.30 -11.04
N LEU A 23 -1.22 -4.48 -11.20
CA LEU A 23 -1.88 -4.28 -12.48
C LEU A 23 -1.02 -3.54 -13.52
N ARG A 24 0.08 -2.91 -13.10
CA ARG A 24 0.87 -1.97 -13.90
C ARG A 24 2.35 -2.33 -13.99
N THR A 25 2.80 -3.35 -13.27
CA THR A 25 4.13 -3.95 -13.39
C THR A 25 4.07 -5.24 -14.21
N GLU A 26 5.22 -5.89 -14.41
CA GLU A 26 5.26 -7.17 -15.11
C GLU A 26 4.59 -8.27 -14.25
N PRO A 27 3.68 -9.08 -14.83
CA PRO A 27 3.01 -10.15 -14.11
C PRO A 27 3.99 -11.29 -13.78
N ASN A 28 3.85 -11.87 -12.60
CA ASN A 28 4.70 -12.96 -12.08
C ASN A 28 6.19 -12.58 -11.87
N ASP A 29 6.54 -11.31 -11.93
CA ASP A 29 7.85 -10.85 -11.46
C ASP A 29 7.90 -10.84 -9.92
N ALA A 30 9.09 -10.78 -9.36
CA ALA A 30 9.26 -10.65 -7.92
C ALA A 30 8.77 -9.27 -7.42
N ASP A 31 8.28 -9.24 -6.17
CA ASP A 31 7.86 -7.98 -5.54
C ASP A 31 9.00 -6.96 -5.54
N ASN A 32 8.72 -5.77 -6.06
CA ASN A 32 9.65 -4.66 -6.04
C ASN A 32 9.76 -4.04 -4.64
N GLU A 33 10.70 -3.09 -4.48
CA GLU A 33 10.97 -2.45 -3.18
C GLU A 33 9.74 -1.79 -2.55
N ASP A 34 8.88 -1.15 -3.36
CA ASP A 34 7.65 -0.51 -2.88
C ASP A 34 6.61 -1.56 -2.44
N GLN A 35 6.46 -2.69 -3.15
CA GLN A 35 5.60 -3.81 -2.75
C GLN A 35 6.09 -4.48 -1.45
N GLN A 36 7.40 -4.69 -1.32
CA GLN A 36 8.01 -5.22 -0.10
C GLN A 36 7.80 -4.27 1.09
N TYR A 37 8.02 -2.97 0.88
CA TYR A 37 7.77 -1.94 1.88
C TYR A 37 6.30 -1.94 2.34
N LEU A 38 5.34 -1.97 1.40
CA LEU A 38 3.91 -2.02 1.70
C LEU A 38 3.51 -3.28 2.47
N THR A 39 4.11 -4.42 2.14
CA THR A 39 3.91 -5.68 2.87
C THR A 39 4.39 -5.55 4.32
N HIS A 40 5.61 -5.07 4.53
CA HIS A 40 6.13 -4.83 5.87
C HIS A 40 5.32 -3.78 6.65
N LEU A 41 4.87 -2.73 5.98
CA LEU A 41 4.03 -1.71 6.59
C LEU A 41 2.71 -2.31 7.06
N ARG A 42 2.08 -3.20 6.27
CA ARG A 42 0.85 -3.90 6.66
C ARG A 42 1.07 -4.76 7.90
N ASP A 43 2.15 -5.51 7.97
CA ASP A 43 2.48 -6.37 9.12
C ASP A 43 2.77 -5.52 10.38
N ASN A 44 3.44 -4.38 10.21
CA ASN A 44 3.65 -3.40 11.27
C ASN A 44 2.32 -2.81 11.75
N LEU A 45 1.40 -2.48 10.85
CA LEU A 45 0.08 -2.00 11.24
C LEU A 45 -0.64 -3.05 12.09
N TYR A 46 -0.70 -4.31 11.66
CA TYR A 46 -1.37 -5.36 12.45
C TYR A 46 -0.79 -5.51 13.86
N SER A 47 0.52 -5.42 14.01
CA SER A 47 1.22 -5.59 15.29
C SER A 47 1.26 -4.32 16.17
N THR A 48 1.05 -3.14 15.61
CA THR A 48 1.15 -1.86 16.34
C THR A 48 -0.20 -1.44 16.93
N HIS A 49 -0.20 -0.97 18.17
CA HIS A 49 -1.41 -0.41 18.78
C HIS A 49 -1.79 0.91 18.11
N GLN A 50 -3.09 1.13 17.86
CA GLN A 50 -3.60 2.29 17.11
C GLN A 50 -3.12 3.66 17.61
N ASN A 51 -2.88 3.78 18.92
CA ASN A 51 -2.47 5.04 19.54
C ASN A 51 -1.05 5.46 19.11
N ASP A 52 -0.24 4.48 18.72
CA ASP A 52 1.18 4.65 18.35
C ASP A 52 1.35 4.88 16.85
N ILE A 53 0.26 4.85 16.08
CA ILE A 53 0.28 5.07 14.63
C ILE A 53 -0.01 6.54 14.33
N ASP A 54 0.86 7.18 13.55
CA ASP A 54 0.56 8.46 12.90
C ASP A 54 -0.22 8.21 11.62
N TYR A 55 -1.54 8.43 11.67
CA TYR A 55 -2.40 8.20 10.52
C TYR A 55 -1.98 9.04 9.31
N GLN A 56 -1.70 10.32 9.50
CA GLN A 56 -1.50 11.24 8.38
C GLN A 56 -0.20 10.92 7.67
N THR A 57 0.87 10.68 8.42
CA THR A 57 2.16 10.29 7.84
C THR A 57 2.04 8.97 7.07
N VAL A 58 1.44 7.95 7.68
CA VAL A 58 1.33 6.63 7.02
C VAL A 58 0.42 6.71 5.78
N ALA A 59 -0.72 7.40 5.86
CA ALA A 59 -1.62 7.60 4.72
C ALA A 59 -0.92 8.32 3.57
N SER A 60 -0.19 9.40 3.85
CA SER A 60 0.57 10.13 2.82
C SER A 60 1.61 9.23 2.15
N THR A 61 2.36 8.43 2.92
CA THR A 61 3.35 7.49 2.35
C THR A 61 2.70 6.46 1.42
N ILE A 62 1.55 5.89 1.80
CA ILE A 62 0.84 4.91 0.95
C ILE A 62 0.37 5.57 -0.35
N ILE A 63 -0.16 6.80 -0.27
CA ILE A 63 -0.62 7.56 -1.45
C ILE A 63 0.55 7.88 -2.37
N GLU A 64 1.67 8.37 -1.83
CA GLU A 64 2.87 8.68 -2.60
C GLU A 64 3.39 7.45 -3.35
N ILE A 65 3.43 6.28 -2.70
CA ILE A 65 3.82 5.03 -3.35
C ILE A 65 2.86 4.68 -4.47
N LYS A 66 1.54 4.67 -4.20
CA LYS A 66 0.52 4.36 -5.21
C LYS A 66 0.63 5.27 -6.43
N ASP A 67 0.81 6.57 -6.21
CA ASP A 67 0.81 7.58 -7.27
C ASP A 67 2.00 7.46 -8.24
N LYS A 68 3.15 6.91 -7.78
CA LYS A 68 4.27 6.55 -8.69
C LYS A 68 3.81 5.63 -9.83
N TYR A 69 2.84 4.76 -9.56
CA TYR A 69 2.36 3.76 -10.51
C TYR A 69 1.04 4.15 -11.18
N SER A 70 0.21 4.99 -10.55
CA SER A 70 -1.13 5.37 -11.04
C SER A 70 -1.17 5.81 -12.51
N HIS A 71 -0.10 6.45 -13.01
CA HIS A 71 0.01 6.96 -14.38
C HIS A 71 0.42 5.90 -15.42
N LEU A 72 0.92 4.74 -14.98
CA LEU A 72 1.29 3.65 -15.89
C LEU A 72 0.03 2.97 -16.44
N PRO A 73 0.05 2.53 -17.71
CA PRO A 73 -1.06 1.78 -18.28
C PRO A 73 -1.19 0.42 -17.58
N ILE A 74 -2.42 -0.09 -17.48
CA ILE A 74 -2.65 -1.47 -17.05
C ILE A 74 -1.94 -2.41 -18.03
N ASN A 75 -1.16 -3.36 -17.48
CA ASN A 75 -0.43 -4.36 -18.23
C ASN A 75 -1.40 -5.15 -19.13
N GLN A 76 -0.97 -5.48 -20.35
CA GLN A 76 -1.80 -6.20 -21.32
C GLN A 76 -2.25 -7.57 -20.83
N TYR A 77 -1.51 -8.19 -19.91
CA TYR A 77 -1.88 -9.46 -19.29
C TYR A 77 -3.23 -9.44 -18.58
N TYR A 78 -3.67 -8.28 -18.07
CA TYR A 78 -4.92 -8.12 -17.31
C TYR A 78 -6.06 -7.46 -18.11
N LYS A 79 -5.89 -7.26 -19.42
CA LYS A 79 -6.92 -6.68 -20.29
C LYS A 79 -7.88 -7.70 -20.88
#